data_AF-A0A8S9VY57-F1
#
_entry.id   AF-A0A8S9VY57-F1
#
_cell.length_a   1.000
_cell.length_b   1.000
_cell.length_c   1.000
_cell.angle_alpha   90.00
_cell.angle_beta   90.00
_cell.angle_gamma   90.00
#
_symmetry.space_group_name_H-M   'P 1'
#
loop_
_entity.id
_entity.type
_entity.pdbx_description
1 polymer ?
#
loop_
_entity_poly.entity_id
_entity_poly.type
_entity_poly.pdbx_seq_one_letter_code
_entity_poly.pdbx_strand_id
1 'polypeptide(L)'
;MTPETTAEMLARMKGMYQVERVAFSGGECTLNRKFLIESIKYLKRINNGVRIHVDTNGSLLTSDYIDELVDAGMTDIGIDLKALSLDTFTRITAVSKDAERYLKTAWNAVKYILDNHDIFIGIGIPYNQALTTPEEIRAMGEEIAQMSTDVQVSLLDYRPAFKRRDLTIPTAAEMAEMKSILNATGLNNVIAQTEEGYIGP
;
A
#
# COMPACT_ATOMS: atom_id res chain seq x y z
N MET A 1 -7.12 23.54 -2.79
CA MET A 1 -5.79 23.79 -2.19
C MET A 1 -4.74 23.69 -3.29
N THR A 2 -3.64 24.42 -3.18
CA THR A 2 -2.48 24.30 -4.07
C THR A 2 -1.43 23.35 -3.44
N PRO A 3 -0.43 22.87 -4.21
CA PRO A 3 0.67 22.09 -3.66
C PRO A 3 1.41 22.78 -2.50
N GLU A 4 1.67 24.08 -2.64
CA GLU A 4 2.35 24.89 -1.63
C GLU A 4 1.55 24.97 -0.33
N THR A 5 0.27 25.37 -0.39
CA THR A 5 -0.58 25.44 0.81
C THR A 5 -0.73 24.07 1.48
N THR A 6 -0.76 22.99 0.69
CA THR A 6 -0.81 21.62 1.22
C THR A 6 0.47 21.28 1.98
N ALA A 7 1.63 21.59 1.41
CA ALA A 7 2.92 21.38 2.06
C ALA A 7 3.05 22.17 3.38
N GLU A 8 2.67 23.45 3.38
CA GLU A 8 2.70 24.29 4.59
C GLU A 8 1.79 23.74 5.70
N MET A 9 0.58 23.32 5.33
CA MET A 9 -0.36 22.69 6.26
C MET A 9 0.21 21.40 6.84
N LEU A 10 0.78 20.51 6.01
CA LEU A 10 1.39 19.27 6.47
C LEU A 10 2.59 19.53 7.40
N ALA A 11 3.48 20.46 7.06
CA ALA A 11 4.61 20.82 7.89
C ALA A 11 4.17 21.36 9.26
N ARG A 12 3.14 22.23 9.28
CA ARG A 12 2.55 22.76 10.51
C ARG A 12 1.92 21.67 11.36
N MET A 13 1.09 20.80 10.76
CA MET A 13 0.43 19.70 11.47
C MET A 13 1.45 18.71 12.04
N LYS A 14 2.48 18.36 11.27
CA LYS A 14 3.59 17.52 11.73
C LYS A 14 4.21 18.07 13.03
N GLY A 15 4.51 19.37 13.06
CA GLY A 15 5.07 20.04 14.24
C GLY A 15 4.11 20.06 15.42
N MET A 16 2.81 20.33 15.16
CA MET A 16 1.77 20.38 16.18
C MET A 16 1.54 19.02 16.85
N TYR A 17 1.48 17.95 16.08
CA TYR A 17 1.26 16.58 16.58
C TYR A 17 2.56 15.86 16.94
N GLN A 18 3.72 16.51 16.79
CA GLN A 18 5.04 15.96 17.09
C GLN A 18 5.32 14.60 16.41
N VAL A 19 4.82 14.43 15.19
CA VAL A 19 5.04 13.20 14.40
C VAL A 19 6.25 13.36 13.48
N GLU A 20 6.87 12.24 13.10
CA GLU A 20 8.03 12.25 12.20
C GLU A 20 7.65 12.14 10.73
N ARG A 21 6.52 11.50 10.45
CA ARG A 21 6.03 11.14 9.12
C ARG A 21 4.74 11.87 8.79
N VAL A 22 4.61 12.27 7.53
CA VAL A 22 3.34 12.69 6.91
C VAL A 22 2.99 11.73 5.78
N ALA A 23 1.70 11.62 5.46
CA ALA A 23 1.24 10.72 4.42
C ALA A 23 0.34 11.42 3.40
N PHE A 24 0.52 11.08 2.13
CA PHE A 24 -0.44 11.31 1.06
C PHE A 24 -1.20 10.01 0.82
N SER A 25 -2.51 10.02 1.06
CA SER A 25 -3.43 8.88 0.93
C SER A 25 -4.80 9.40 0.44
N GLY A 26 -5.92 8.88 0.95
CA GLY A 26 -7.28 9.36 0.72
C GLY A 26 -8.03 8.54 -0.32
N GLY A 27 -8.27 9.14 -1.50
CA GLY A 27 -8.77 8.40 -2.66
C GLY A 27 -7.63 7.60 -3.30
N GLU A 28 -7.29 7.91 -4.55
CA GLU A 28 -6.03 7.45 -5.15
C GLU A 28 -5.11 8.67 -5.33
N CYS A 29 -4.15 8.83 -4.43
CA CYS A 29 -3.32 10.04 -4.39
C CYS A 29 -2.41 10.17 -5.62
N THR A 30 -2.03 9.05 -6.24
CA THR A 30 -1.15 9.04 -7.42
C THR A 30 -1.87 9.47 -8.69
N LEU A 31 -3.21 9.53 -8.69
CA LEU A 31 -4.02 9.94 -9.84
C LEU A 31 -3.68 11.37 -10.31
N ASN A 32 -3.36 12.27 -9.38
CA ASN A 32 -2.96 13.64 -9.70
C ASN A 32 -1.43 13.81 -9.58
N ARG A 33 -0.70 13.20 -10.52
CA ARG A 33 0.77 13.18 -10.57
C ARG A 33 1.42 14.55 -10.36
N LYS A 34 1.01 15.56 -11.13
CA LYS A 34 1.56 16.92 -11.01
C LYS A 34 1.36 17.49 -9.61
N PHE A 35 0.16 17.36 -9.05
CA PHE A 35 -0.12 17.90 -7.72
C PHE A 35 0.69 17.19 -6.63
N LEU A 36 0.76 15.86 -6.67
CA LEU A 36 1.50 15.07 -5.69
C LEU A 36 2.98 15.41 -5.72
N ILE A 37 3.62 15.34 -6.90
CA ILE A 37 5.05 15.64 -7.07
C ILE A 37 5.40 17.04 -6.59
N GLU A 38 4.62 18.05 -6.98
CA GLU A 38 4.88 19.42 -6.54
C GLU A 38 4.70 19.56 -5.02
N SER A 39 3.70 18.90 -4.43
CA SER A 39 3.46 18.97 -2.98
C SER A 39 4.62 18.38 -2.20
N ILE A 40 5.17 17.25 -2.65
CA ILE A 40 6.35 16.60 -2.06
C ILE A 40 7.57 17.53 -2.17
N LYS A 41 7.84 18.10 -3.36
CA LYS A 41 8.94 19.05 -3.58
C LYS A 41 8.84 20.30 -2.69
N TYR A 42 7.64 20.89 -2.55
CA TYR A 42 7.43 22.02 -1.63
C TYR A 42 7.68 21.61 -0.19
N LEU A 43 7.13 20.47 0.23
CA LEU A 43 7.26 19.98 1.60
C LEU A 43 8.72 19.68 1.97
N LYS A 44 9.48 19.04 1.09
CA LYS A 44 10.91 18.81 1.31
C LYS A 44 11.71 20.10 1.42
N ARG A 45 11.40 21.12 0.61
CA ARG A 45 12.10 22.42 0.68
C ARG A 45 11.90 23.12 2.03
N ILE A 46 10.69 23.10 2.57
CA ILE A 46 10.36 23.79 3.83
C ILE A 46 10.62 22.92 5.07
N ASN A 47 10.79 21.61 4.90
CA ASN A 47 11.01 20.66 5.99
C ASN A 47 11.89 19.48 5.52
N ASN A 48 13.19 19.71 5.38
CA ASN A 48 14.12 18.74 4.76
C ASN A 48 14.12 17.35 5.43
N GLY A 49 13.98 17.30 6.75
CA GLY A 49 14.02 16.06 7.55
C GLY A 49 12.70 15.29 7.62
N VAL A 50 11.63 15.73 6.94
CA VAL A 50 10.34 15.04 6.99
C VAL A 50 10.38 13.71 6.26
N ARG A 51 9.81 12.66 6.87
CA ARG A 51 9.48 11.41 6.19
C ARG A 51 8.15 11.56 5.47
N ILE A 52 8.14 11.24 4.19
CA ILE A 52 6.98 11.41 3.31
C ILE A 52 6.55 10.04 2.82
N HIS A 53 5.36 9.63 3.26
CA HIS A 53 4.74 8.38 2.88
C HIS A 53 3.69 8.60 1.78
N VAL A 54 3.76 7.82 0.71
CA VAL A 54 2.72 7.77 -0.32
C VAL A 54 2.01 6.43 -0.19
N ASP A 55 0.70 6.47 0.07
CA ASP A 55 -0.14 5.29 0.25
C ASP A 55 -1.10 5.19 -0.94
N THR A 56 -0.99 4.09 -1.69
CA THR A 56 -1.61 3.96 -3.02
C THR A 56 -2.05 2.53 -3.32
N ASN A 57 -2.99 2.38 -4.25
CA ASN A 57 -3.31 1.08 -4.84
C ASN A 57 -2.33 0.63 -5.95
N GLY A 58 -1.34 1.45 -6.32
CA GLY A 58 -0.29 1.10 -7.29
C GLY A 58 -0.73 1.06 -8.77
N SER A 59 -2.01 1.26 -9.09
CA SER A 59 -2.55 1.05 -10.44
C SER A 59 -1.96 1.98 -11.51
N LEU A 60 -1.34 3.09 -11.12
CA LEU A 60 -0.78 4.11 -12.00
C LEU A 60 0.74 4.29 -11.85
N LEU A 61 1.39 3.47 -11.01
CA LEU A 61 2.82 3.60 -10.72
C LEU A 61 3.69 2.95 -11.79
N THR A 62 3.92 3.68 -12.88
CA THR A 62 4.99 3.35 -13.83
C THR A 62 6.35 3.64 -13.23
N SER A 63 7.41 3.00 -13.74
CA SER A 63 8.78 3.19 -13.26
C SER A 63 9.20 4.66 -13.25
N ASP A 64 8.91 5.40 -14.33
CA ASP A 64 9.24 6.83 -14.43
C ASP A 64 8.49 7.70 -13.40
N TYR A 65 7.32 7.26 -12.94
CA TYR A 65 6.58 7.96 -11.89
C TYR A 65 7.13 7.63 -10.50
N ILE A 66 7.54 6.37 -10.29
CA ILE A 66 8.24 5.98 -9.06
C ILE A 66 9.54 6.77 -8.91
N ASP A 67 10.35 6.83 -9.98
CA ASP A 67 11.57 7.64 -10.03
C ASP A 67 11.28 9.10 -9.67
N GLU A 68 10.25 9.69 -10.29
CA GLU A 68 9.88 11.08 -10.02
C GLU A 68 9.42 11.33 -8.57
N LEU A 69 8.73 10.36 -7.95
CA LEU A 69 8.33 10.43 -6.54
C LEU A 69 9.55 10.39 -5.62
N VAL A 70 10.49 9.48 -5.89
CA VAL A 70 11.75 9.36 -5.13
C VAL A 70 12.58 10.64 -5.28
N ASP A 71 12.75 11.14 -6.50
CA ASP A 71 13.48 12.38 -6.79
C ASP A 71 12.83 13.62 -6.16
N ALA A 72 11.50 13.65 -6.06
CA ALA A 72 10.78 14.70 -5.34
C ALA A 72 11.05 14.67 -3.83
N GLY A 73 11.50 13.52 -3.30
CA GLY A 73 11.85 13.29 -1.92
C GLY A 73 10.84 12.46 -1.12
N MET A 74 10.04 11.63 -1.78
CA MET A 74 9.31 10.55 -1.11
C MET A 74 10.31 9.60 -0.42
N THR A 75 10.02 9.19 0.82
CA THR A 75 10.91 8.31 1.61
C THR A 75 10.29 6.96 1.95
N ASP A 76 8.96 6.88 1.89
CA ASP A 76 8.19 5.71 2.27
C ASP A 76 7.05 5.52 1.25
N ILE A 77 6.72 4.29 0.90
CA ILE A 77 5.57 3.98 0.04
C ILE A 77 4.82 2.75 0.53
N GLY A 78 3.49 2.84 0.54
CA GLY A 78 2.57 1.73 0.80
C GLY A 78 1.85 1.37 -0.49
N ILE A 79 1.92 0.11 -0.91
CA ILE A 79 1.20 -0.39 -2.10
C ILE A 79 0.27 -1.52 -1.70
N ASP A 80 -1.02 -1.33 -1.95
CA ASP A 80 -2.03 -2.39 -1.80
C ASP A 80 -2.05 -3.32 -3.02
N LEU A 81 -1.45 -4.50 -2.89
CA LEU A 81 -1.64 -5.60 -3.84
C LEU A 81 -2.97 -6.27 -3.56
N LYS A 82 -4.00 -5.88 -4.32
CA LYS A 82 -5.38 -6.29 -4.02
C LYS A 82 -5.68 -7.76 -4.29
N ALA A 83 -4.95 -8.39 -5.21
CA ALA A 83 -5.11 -9.80 -5.58
C ALA A 83 -3.90 -10.27 -6.40
N LEU A 84 -3.82 -11.58 -6.67
CA LEU A 84 -2.93 -12.15 -7.67
C LEU A 84 -3.69 -12.47 -8.97
N SER A 85 -4.91 -12.99 -8.85
CA SER A 85 -5.75 -13.33 -9.98
C SER A 85 -6.60 -12.14 -10.44
N LEU A 86 -6.84 -12.08 -11.76
CA LEU A 86 -7.67 -11.03 -12.35
C LEU A 86 -9.13 -11.08 -11.87
N ASP A 87 -9.65 -12.28 -11.61
CA ASP A 87 -11.01 -12.50 -11.15
C ASP A 87 -11.20 -11.96 -9.73
N THR A 88 -10.31 -12.32 -8.79
CA THR A 88 -10.30 -11.76 -7.43
C THR A 88 -10.08 -10.25 -7.44
N PHE A 89 -9.15 -9.75 -8.27
CA PHE A 89 -8.92 -8.31 -8.44
C PHE A 89 -10.20 -7.58 -8.86
N THR A 90 -10.92 -8.12 -9.85
CA THR A 90 -12.18 -7.54 -10.35
C THR A 90 -13.27 -7.58 -9.28
N ARG A 91 -13.39 -8.67 -8.51
CA ARG A 91 -14.35 -8.76 -7.39
C ARG A 91 -14.08 -7.75 -6.28
N ILE A 92 -12.82 -7.51 -5.96
CA ILE A 92 -12.41 -6.58 -4.89
C ILE A 92 -12.58 -5.12 -5.34
N THR A 93 -12.14 -4.79 -6.55
CA THR A 93 -12.08 -3.42 -7.04
C THR A 93 -13.35 -2.95 -7.75
N ALA A 94 -14.17 -3.89 -8.23
CA ALA A 94 -15.26 -3.65 -9.17
C ALA A 94 -14.81 -2.98 -10.50
N VAL A 95 -13.52 -3.04 -10.81
CA VAL A 95 -12.95 -2.57 -12.07
C VAL A 95 -12.92 -3.74 -13.05
N SER A 96 -13.59 -3.58 -14.19
CA SER A 96 -13.57 -4.57 -15.29
C SER A 96 -12.72 -4.08 -16.47
N LYS A 97 -12.88 -2.81 -16.85
CA LYS A 97 -12.06 -2.18 -17.88
C LYS A 97 -10.67 -1.89 -17.32
N ASP A 98 -9.63 -2.29 -18.05
CA ASP A 98 -8.21 -2.11 -17.67
C ASP A 98 -7.75 -2.85 -16.41
N ALA A 99 -8.58 -3.74 -15.86
CA ALA A 99 -8.30 -4.47 -14.63
C ALA A 99 -6.95 -5.22 -14.68
N GLU A 100 -6.67 -5.91 -15.79
CA GLU A 100 -5.40 -6.62 -15.98
C GLU A 100 -4.20 -5.67 -16.00
N ARG A 101 -4.34 -4.50 -16.63
CA ARG A 101 -3.28 -3.49 -16.64
C ARG A 101 -3.01 -3.00 -15.23
N TYR A 102 -4.03 -2.64 -14.47
CA TYR A 102 -3.86 -2.13 -13.10
C TYR A 102 -3.28 -3.15 -12.15
N LEU A 103 -3.75 -4.40 -12.22
CA LEU A 103 -3.18 -5.52 -11.47
C LEU A 103 -1.68 -5.66 -11.77
N LYS A 104 -1.31 -5.73 -13.06
CA LYS A 104 0.11 -5.86 -13.47
C LYS A 104 0.94 -4.65 -13.06
N THR A 105 0.42 -3.43 -13.19
CA THR A 105 1.15 -2.22 -12.81
C THR A 105 1.48 -2.22 -11.32
N ALA A 106 0.54 -2.59 -10.44
CA ALA A 106 0.78 -2.61 -9.00
C ALA A 106 1.87 -3.62 -8.60
N TRP A 107 1.82 -4.85 -9.14
CA TRP A 107 2.87 -5.86 -8.91
C TRP A 107 4.23 -5.45 -9.48
N ASN A 108 4.25 -4.90 -10.70
CA ASN A 108 5.49 -4.41 -11.31
C ASN A 108 6.09 -3.23 -10.52
N ALA A 109 5.26 -2.36 -9.96
CA ALA A 109 5.71 -1.24 -9.14
C ALA A 109 6.44 -1.73 -7.88
N VAL A 110 5.87 -2.71 -7.16
CA VAL A 110 6.51 -3.32 -5.98
C VAL A 110 7.87 -3.90 -6.36
N LYS A 111 7.93 -4.72 -7.42
CA LYS A 111 9.19 -5.30 -7.89
C LYS A 111 10.21 -4.22 -8.26
N TYR A 112 9.78 -3.21 -9.02
CA TYR A 112 10.67 -2.14 -9.46
C TYR A 112 11.27 -1.37 -8.28
N ILE A 113 10.46 -1.06 -7.27
CA ILE A 113 10.93 -0.37 -6.06
C ILE A 113 11.97 -1.20 -5.32
N LEU A 114 11.67 -2.49 -5.08
CA LEU A 114 12.59 -3.39 -4.38
C LEU A 114 13.92 -3.58 -5.12
N ASP A 115 13.90 -3.59 -6.46
CA ASP A 115 15.09 -3.79 -7.27
C ASP A 115 15.94 -2.52 -7.45
N ASN A 116 15.35 -1.31 -7.38
CA ASN A 116 15.99 -0.08 -7.86
C ASN A 116 16.10 1.05 -6.84
N HIS A 117 15.38 1.00 -5.70
CA HIS A 117 15.36 2.10 -4.73
C HIS A 117 15.58 1.63 -3.30
N ASP A 118 16.37 2.41 -2.56
CA ASP A 118 16.55 2.25 -1.12
C ASP A 118 15.59 3.17 -0.35
N ILE A 119 14.31 2.83 -0.39
CA ILE A 119 13.23 3.50 0.35
C ILE A 119 12.43 2.47 1.16
N PHE A 120 11.72 2.93 2.18
CA PHE A 120 10.81 2.02 2.89
C PHE A 120 9.61 1.67 2.01
N ILE A 121 9.34 0.37 1.82
CA ILE A 121 8.13 -0.13 1.17
C ILE A 121 7.36 -1.06 2.10
N GLY A 122 6.05 -0.83 2.20
CA GLY A 122 5.08 -1.74 2.80
C GLY A 122 4.09 -2.25 1.75
N ILE A 123 3.80 -3.55 1.80
CA ILE A 123 2.85 -4.19 0.89
C ILE A 123 1.56 -4.51 1.67
N GLY A 124 0.43 -3.94 1.26
CA GLY A 124 -0.89 -4.26 1.81
C GLY A 124 -1.56 -5.39 1.03
N ILE A 125 -2.13 -6.38 1.73
CA ILE A 125 -2.93 -7.47 1.14
C ILE A 125 -4.30 -7.49 1.83
N PRO A 126 -5.40 -7.09 1.15
CA PRO A 126 -6.73 -7.18 1.73
C PRO A 126 -7.22 -8.63 1.75
N TYR A 127 -7.83 -9.03 2.87
CA TYR A 127 -8.41 -10.36 3.03
C TYR A 127 -9.86 -10.33 3.51
N ASN A 128 -10.68 -11.14 2.86
CA ASN A 128 -11.97 -11.63 3.35
C ASN A 128 -12.19 -13.01 2.74
N GLN A 129 -12.65 -13.98 3.53
CA GLN A 129 -12.95 -15.32 3.01
C GLN A 129 -13.98 -15.33 1.86
N ALA A 130 -14.88 -14.34 1.79
CA ALA A 130 -15.85 -14.21 0.70
C ALA A 130 -15.26 -13.63 -0.60
N LEU A 131 -14.00 -13.18 -0.57
CA LEU A 131 -13.34 -12.48 -1.67
C LEU A 131 -12.12 -13.23 -2.18
N THR A 132 -11.29 -13.73 -1.26
CA THR A 132 -9.96 -14.25 -1.52
C THR A 132 -9.79 -15.58 -0.79
N THR A 133 -9.21 -16.58 -1.46
CA THR A 133 -8.99 -17.89 -0.86
C THR A 133 -7.63 -17.96 -0.13
N PRO A 134 -7.47 -18.86 0.85
CA PRO A 134 -6.17 -19.13 1.47
C PRO A 134 -5.06 -19.50 0.46
N GLU A 135 -5.41 -20.19 -0.63
CA GLU A 135 -4.48 -20.55 -1.70
C GLU A 135 -3.97 -19.31 -2.44
N GLU A 136 -4.83 -18.33 -2.71
CA GLU A 136 -4.41 -17.08 -3.34
C GLU A 136 -3.54 -16.25 -2.39
N ILE A 137 -3.86 -16.21 -1.09
CA ILE A 137 -2.99 -15.58 -0.08
C ILE A 137 -1.60 -16.24 -0.05
N ARG A 138 -1.53 -17.58 -0.08
CA ARG A 138 -0.26 -18.30 -0.17
C ARG A 138 0.51 -17.94 -1.44
N ALA A 139 -0.15 -17.98 -2.59
CA ALA A 139 0.49 -17.66 -3.86
C ALA A 139 1.01 -16.21 -3.88
N MET A 140 0.25 -15.26 -3.33
CA MET A 140 0.73 -13.88 -3.16
C MET A 140 1.98 -13.81 -2.28
N GLY A 141 2.00 -14.56 -1.16
CA GLY A 141 3.17 -14.64 -0.28
C GLY A 141 4.39 -15.26 -0.96
N GLU A 142 4.21 -16.28 -1.80
CA GLU A 142 5.28 -16.92 -2.58
C GLU A 142 5.86 -15.96 -3.63
N GLU A 143 5.00 -15.22 -4.35
CA GLU A 143 5.43 -14.20 -5.32
C GLU A 143 6.20 -13.06 -4.64
N ILE A 144 5.74 -12.57 -3.48
CA ILE A 144 6.45 -11.52 -2.74
C ILE A 144 7.78 -12.04 -2.20
N ALA A 145 7.82 -13.26 -1.65
CA ALA A 145 9.04 -13.85 -1.11
C ALA A 145 10.13 -14.06 -2.18
N GLN A 146 9.76 -14.27 -3.45
CA GLN A 146 10.70 -14.27 -4.58
C GLN A 146 11.32 -12.90 -4.84
N MET A 147 10.66 -11.81 -4.48
CA MET A 147 11.17 -10.44 -4.61
C MET A 147 12.00 -10.03 -3.39
N SER A 148 11.47 -10.26 -2.19
CA SER A 148 12.15 -9.97 -0.92
C SER A 148 11.46 -10.70 0.23
N THR A 149 12.22 -11.39 1.06
CA THR A 149 11.71 -12.02 2.29
C THR A 149 11.59 -11.05 3.46
N ASP A 150 12.30 -9.92 3.41
CA ASP A 150 12.37 -8.94 4.50
C ASP A 150 11.44 -7.74 4.30
N VAL A 151 10.74 -7.67 3.16
CA VAL A 151 9.75 -6.62 2.93
C VAL A 151 8.60 -6.72 3.94
N GLN A 152 8.10 -5.57 4.43
CA GLN A 152 6.94 -5.57 5.30
C GLN A 152 5.69 -5.92 4.50
N VAL A 153 4.97 -6.94 4.94
CA VAL A 153 3.66 -7.33 4.39
C VAL A 153 2.60 -7.14 5.46
N SER A 154 1.58 -6.33 5.18
CA SER A 154 0.45 -6.09 6.07
C SER A 154 -0.80 -6.75 5.49
N LEU A 155 -1.29 -7.79 6.16
CA LEU A 155 -2.58 -8.37 5.89
C LEU A 155 -3.68 -7.49 6.49
N LEU A 156 -4.57 -6.99 5.64
CA LEU A 156 -5.60 -6.00 5.99
C LEU A 156 -6.96 -6.69 6.10
N ASP A 157 -7.66 -6.50 7.22
CA ASP A 157 -9.02 -7.00 7.43
C ASP A 157 -9.99 -6.24 6.52
N TYR A 158 -10.48 -6.87 5.45
CA TYR A 158 -11.40 -6.19 4.55
C TYR A 158 -12.73 -5.92 5.27
N ARG A 159 -12.98 -4.64 5.55
CA ARG A 159 -14.13 -4.20 6.35
C ARG A 159 -15.37 -3.95 5.50
N PRO A 160 -16.57 -4.29 6.01
CA PRO A 160 -17.82 -4.04 5.30
C PRO A 160 -18.13 -2.54 5.21
N ALA A 161 -17.81 -1.95 4.06
CA ALA A 161 -18.04 -0.53 3.78
C ALA A 161 -18.52 -0.30 2.34
N PHE A 162 -19.10 0.88 2.09
CA PHE A 162 -19.56 1.34 0.78
C PHE A 162 -20.47 0.32 0.07
N LYS A 163 -19.97 -0.36 -0.98
CA LYS A 163 -20.70 -1.32 -1.81
C LYS A 163 -20.74 -2.73 -1.21
N ARG A 164 -19.91 -3.03 -0.21
CA ARG A 164 -19.75 -4.38 0.37
C ARG A 164 -20.16 -4.46 1.83
N ARG A 165 -21.24 -3.77 2.19
CA ARG A 165 -21.84 -3.82 3.54
C ARG A 165 -22.48 -5.16 3.86
N ASP A 166 -22.64 -6.03 2.86
CA ASP A 166 -23.11 -7.40 2.97
C ASP A 166 -22.07 -8.35 3.58
N LEU A 167 -20.79 -7.98 3.60
CA LEU A 167 -19.73 -8.84 4.10
C LEU A 167 -19.67 -8.88 5.62
N THR A 168 -19.21 -10.02 6.13
CA THR A 168 -18.79 -10.15 7.54
C THR A 168 -17.30 -9.82 7.62
N ILE A 169 -16.93 -9.03 8.62
CA ILE A 169 -15.52 -8.72 8.87
C ILE A 169 -14.75 -10.00 9.27
N PRO A 170 -13.50 -10.20 8.79
CA PRO A 170 -12.71 -11.34 9.22
C PRO A 170 -12.43 -11.29 10.72
N THR A 171 -12.56 -12.44 11.37
CA THR A 171 -12.23 -12.63 12.78
C THR A 171 -10.71 -12.58 13.00
N ALA A 172 -10.28 -12.26 14.23
CA ALA A 172 -8.87 -12.29 14.59
C ALA A 172 -8.22 -13.68 14.35
N ALA A 173 -8.99 -14.77 14.53
CA ALA A 173 -8.52 -16.13 14.26
C ALA A 173 -8.27 -16.37 12.77
N GLU A 174 -9.18 -15.94 11.88
CA GLU A 174 -8.98 -16.02 10.42
C GLU A 174 -7.77 -15.19 9.98
N MET A 175 -7.61 -13.97 10.51
CA MET A 175 -6.46 -13.12 10.20
C MET A 175 -5.14 -13.73 10.69
N ALA A 176 -5.13 -14.37 11.86
CA ALA A 176 -3.97 -15.09 12.38
C ALA A 176 -3.60 -16.31 11.53
N GLU A 177 -4.60 -17.04 11.03
CA GLU A 177 -4.40 -18.16 10.11
C GLU A 177 -3.77 -17.69 8.79
N MET A 178 -4.32 -16.65 8.18
CA MET A 178 -3.77 -16.08 6.94
C MET A 178 -2.37 -15.48 7.14
N LYS A 179 -2.10 -14.85 8.29
CA LYS A 179 -0.74 -14.45 8.68
C LYS A 179 0.20 -15.66 8.71
N SER A 180 -0.21 -16.76 9.32
CA SER A 180 0.59 -17.99 9.38
C SER A 180 0.88 -18.55 7.99
N ILE A 181 -0.08 -18.47 7.07
CA ILE A 181 0.11 -18.87 5.67
C ILE A 181 1.16 -18.00 4.98
N LEU A 182 1.11 -16.67 5.14
CA LEU A 182 2.10 -15.77 4.58
C LEU A 182 3.50 -15.99 5.18
N ASN A 183 3.62 -16.19 6.50
CA ASN A 183 4.91 -16.51 7.10
C ASN A 183 5.49 -17.83 6.57
N ALA A 184 4.64 -18.82 6.30
CA ALA A 184 5.07 -20.12 5.77
C ALA A 184 5.65 -20.03 4.35
N THR A 185 5.46 -18.92 3.62
CA THR A 185 6.11 -18.69 2.32
C THR A 185 7.54 -18.15 2.44
N GLY A 186 8.01 -17.88 3.67
CA GLY A 186 9.35 -17.34 3.94
C GLY A 186 9.39 -15.83 4.19
N LEU A 187 8.23 -15.15 4.26
CA LEU A 187 8.17 -13.75 4.64
C LEU A 187 8.44 -13.56 6.13
N ASN A 188 9.40 -12.70 6.45
CA ASN A 188 9.87 -12.48 7.83
C ASN A 188 9.07 -11.41 8.57
N ASN A 189 8.49 -10.45 7.84
CA ASN A 189 7.90 -9.24 8.41
C ASN A 189 6.41 -9.12 8.07
N VAL A 190 5.61 -10.10 8.49
CA VAL A 190 4.15 -10.11 8.25
C VAL A 190 3.40 -9.53 9.44
N ILE A 191 2.55 -8.53 9.22
CA ILE A 191 1.64 -7.96 10.22
C ILE A 191 0.21 -8.29 9.80
N ALA A 192 -0.68 -8.61 10.74
CA ALA A 192 -2.11 -8.73 10.44
C ALA A 192 -2.93 -7.71 11.23
N GLN A 193 -3.76 -6.95 10.53
CA GLN A 193 -4.74 -6.06 11.12
C GLN A 193 -5.98 -6.86 11.53
N THR A 194 -6.54 -6.52 12.69
CA THR A 194 -7.76 -7.12 13.23
C THR A 194 -8.63 -6.03 13.87
N GLU A 195 -9.87 -6.35 14.23
CA GLU A 195 -10.71 -5.44 15.02
C GLU A 195 -10.13 -5.14 16.40
N GLU A 196 -9.29 -6.03 16.94
CA GLU A 196 -8.67 -5.93 18.26
C GLU A 196 -7.33 -5.19 18.25
N GLY A 197 -6.81 -4.81 17.07
CA GLY A 197 -5.50 -4.19 16.90
C GLY A 197 -4.64 -4.92 15.86
N TYR A 198 -3.35 -5.06 16.12
CA TYR A 198 -2.40 -5.68 15.20
C TYR A 198 -1.74 -6.93 15.80
N ILE A 199 -1.64 -7.98 14.99
CA ILE A 199 -0.77 -9.12 15.24
C ILE A 199 0.58 -8.79 14.58
N GLY A 200 1.58 -8.48 15.42
CA GLY A 200 2.92 -8.09 14.95
C GLY A 200 3.68 -9.20 14.23
N PRO A 201 4.86 -8.87 13.65
CA PRO A 201 5.71 -9.83 12.95
C PRO A 201 6.08 -11.02 13.83
#